data_AF-A0A9D1EIA9-F1
#
_entry.id   AF-A0A9D1EIA9-F1
#
_cell.length_a   1.000
_cell.length_b   1.000
_cell.length_c   1.000
_cell.angle_alpha   90.00
_cell.angle_beta   90.00
_cell.angle_gamma   90.00
#
_symmetry.space_group_name_H-M   'P 1'
#
loop_
_entity.id
_entity.type
_entity.pdbx_description
1 polymer ?
#
loop_
_entity_poly.entity_id
_entity_poly.type
_entity_poly.pdbx_seq_one_letter_code
_entity_poly.pdbx_strand_id
1 'polypeptide(L)'
;MGTSSISICKKKILNTLEASPALLSLLGAEEPGESLLYQRIFPFFYIPDETADPGAYLILKVNIPKQLDTLTAQLTLTIGAVAHRENMALKDREETRTDAMGEIIGQLFTGMEGFGLGPLKLRSDLEQPLNATHICRSLTFVTEDFLSDGRKG
;
A
#
# COMPACT_ATOMS: atom_id res chain seq x y z
N MET A 1 15.64 9.21 16.18
CA MET A 1 14.54 10.11 16.54
C MET A 1 14.00 10.68 15.23
N GLY A 2 12.76 10.33 14.85
CA GLY A 2 12.05 10.55 13.59
C GLY A 2 12.83 11.08 12.38
N THR A 3 13.09 10.17 11.43
CA THR A 3 13.86 10.39 10.20
C THR A 3 13.34 9.49 9.08
N SER A 4 12.03 9.20 9.05
CA SER A 4 11.49 8.28 8.05
C SER A 4 11.55 8.94 6.68
N SER A 5 12.44 8.46 5.81
CA SER A 5 12.43 8.88 4.42
C SER A 5 11.34 8.11 3.67
N ILE A 6 10.73 8.76 2.67
CA ILE A 6 9.77 8.11 1.77
C ILE A 6 10.36 6.83 1.17
N SER A 7 11.66 6.83 0.83
CA SER A 7 12.34 5.66 0.28
C SER A 7 12.47 4.50 1.28
N ILE A 8 12.78 4.77 2.55
CA ILE A 8 12.86 3.76 3.61
C ILE A 8 11.48 3.15 3.87
N CYS A 9 10.45 3.99 4.00
CA CYS A 9 9.08 3.52 4.19
C CYS A 9 8.63 2.64 3.03
N LYS A 10 8.80 3.12 1.78
CA LYS A 10 8.42 2.34 0.58
C LYS A 10 9.16 1.01 0.52
N LYS A 11 10.47 0.98 0.78
CA LYS A 11 11.23 -0.27 0.81
C LYS A 11 10.66 -1.25 1.82
N LYS A 12 10.32 -0.78 3.02
CA LYS A 12 9.71 -1.63 4.06
C LYS A 12 8.35 -2.18 3.60
N ILE A 13 7.50 -1.33 3.05
CA ILE A 13 6.19 -1.73 2.52
C ILE A 13 6.34 -2.79 1.44
N LEU A 14 7.19 -2.55 0.44
CA LEU A 14 7.42 -3.49 -0.66
C LEU A 14 7.91 -4.84 -0.15
N ASN A 15 8.91 -4.86 0.74
CA ASN A 15 9.40 -6.10 1.34
C ASN A 15 8.29 -6.85 2.10
N THR A 16 7.41 -6.14 2.81
CA THR A 16 6.28 -6.75 3.51
C THR A 16 5.25 -7.35 2.54
N LEU A 17 4.96 -6.66 1.43
CA LEU A 17 4.01 -7.12 0.42
C LEU A 17 4.55 -8.36 -0.32
N GLU A 18 5.81 -8.33 -0.75
CA GLU A 18 6.47 -9.44 -1.45
C GLU A 18 6.70 -10.66 -0.56
N ALA A 19 6.73 -10.48 0.76
CA ALA A 19 6.84 -11.58 1.71
C ALA A 19 5.50 -12.29 2.01
N SER A 20 4.39 -11.91 1.37
CA SER A 20 3.07 -12.48 1.60
C SER A 20 2.62 -13.39 0.44
N PRO A 21 2.76 -14.73 0.55
CA PRO A 21 2.33 -15.66 -0.51
C PRO A 21 0.83 -15.56 -0.82
N ALA A 22 0.01 -15.34 0.20
CA ALA A 22 -1.44 -15.18 0.02
C ALA A 22 -1.76 -13.95 -0.83
N LEU A 23 -1.02 -12.85 -0.64
CA LEU A 23 -1.19 -11.63 -1.42
C LEU A 23 -0.66 -11.81 -2.84
N LEU A 24 0.52 -12.41 -3.01
CA LEU A 24 1.11 -12.69 -4.32
C LEU A 24 0.23 -13.61 -5.18
N SER A 25 -0.40 -14.62 -4.56
CA SER A 25 -1.34 -15.50 -5.25
C SER A 25 -2.55 -14.73 -5.81
N LEU A 26 -3.07 -13.75 -5.06
CA LEU A 26 -4.19 -12.90 -5.54
C LEU A 26 -3.78 -11.96 -6.69
N LEU A 27 -2.49 -11.61 -6.77
CA LEU A 27 -1.91 -10.83 -7.86
C LEU A 27 -1.55 -11.67 -9.09
N GLY A 28 -1.66 -13.00 -8.99
CA GLY A 28 -1.36 -13.92 -10.08
C GLY A 28 0.11 -14.31 -10.21
N ALA A 29 0.89 -14.27 -9.12
CA ALA A 29 2.23 -14.89 -9.12
C ALA A 29 2.13 -16.38 -9.49
N GLU A 30 2.98 -16.83 -10.41
CA GLU A 30 3.02 -18.22 -10.86
C GLU A 30 3.98 -19.05 -9.99
N GLU A 31 5.05 -18.41 -9.50
CA GLU A 31 6.10 -19.07 -8.72
C GLU A 31 6.30 -18.45 -7.33
N PRO A 32 6.60 -19.27 -6.30
CA PRO A 32 6.99 -18.75 -4.99
C PRO A 32 8.24 -17.87 -5.08
N GLY A 33 8.14 -16.62 -4.60
CA GLY A 33 9.26 -15.67 -4.58
C GLY A 33 9.41 -14.85 -5.87
N GLU A 34 8.49 -14.98 -6.82
CA GLU A 34 8.39 -14.09 -7.97
C GLU A 34 8.20 -12.63 -7.51
N SER A 35 9.12 -11.74 -7.91
CA SER A 35 8.96 -10.31 -7.66
C SER A 35 8.01 -9.71 -8.69
N LEU A 36 6.86 -9.26 -8.22
CA LEU A 36 5.87 -8.56 -9.03
C LEU A 36 6.07 -7.04 -9.04
N LEU A 37 7.22 -6.54 -8.56
CA LEU A 37 7.51 -5.12 -8.52
C LEU A 37 7.56 -4.53 -9.94
N TYR A 38 6.86 -3.41 -10.14
CA TYR A 38 6.65 -2.77 -11.45
C TYR A 38 5.91 -3.62 -12.50
N GLN A 39 5.33 -4.76 -12.09
CA GLN A 39 4.49 -5.61 -12.94
C GLN A 39 3.05 -5.66 -12.40
N ARG A 40 2.91 -6.01 -11.11
CA ARG A 40 1.64 -5.97 -10.37
C ARG A 40 1.71 -5.11 -9.11
N ILE A 41 2.90 -4.80 -8.60
CA ILE A 41 3.10 -3.94 -7.43
C ILE A 41 3.79 -2.65 -7.86
N PHE A 42 3.07 -1.54 -7.80
CA PHE A 42 3.58 -0.24 -8.21
C PHE A 42 3.85 0.65 -7.00
N PRO A 43 5.10 1.10 -6.80
CA PRO A 43 5.48 2.00 -5.70
C PRO A 43 5.04 3.46 -5.97
N PHE A 44 3.95 3.66 -6.72
CA PHE A 44 3.29 4.92 -7.00
C PHE A 44 1.79 4.67 -7.11
N PHE A 45 0.97 5.68 -6.81
CA PHE A 45 -0.49 5.52 -6.68
C PHE A 45 -1.18 5.64 -8.05
N TYR A 46 -0.75 4.81 -9.00
CA TYR A 46 -1.19 4.80 -10.39
C TYR A 46 -0.99 3.41 -11.00
N ILE A 47 -1.86 3.00 -11.91
CA ILE A 47 -1.64 1.81 -12.77
C ILE A 47 -1.19 2.33 -14.13
N PRO A 48 0.02 1.98 -14.59
CA PRO A 48 0.49 2.39 -15.92
C PRO A 48 -0.47 1.94 -17.02
N ASP A 49 -0.84 2.85 -17.94
CA ASP A 49 -1.75 2.54 -19.07
C ASP A 49 -1.22 1.41 -19.97
N GLU A 50 0.09 1.22 -19.97
CA GLU A 50 0.82 0.23 -20.76
C GLU A 50 0.70 -1.20 -20.20
N THR A 51 0.04 -1.42 -19.06
CA THR A 51 -0.27 -2.78 -18.60
C THR A 51 -1.39 -3.36 -19.47
N ALA A 52 -1.02 -3.99 -20.59
CA ALA A 52 -1.94 -4.67 -21.50
C ALA A 52 -2.67 -5.88 -20.88
N ASP A 53 -2.24 -6.31 -19.69
CA ASP A 53 -2.75 -7.48 -18.99
C ASP A 53 -3.83 -7.08 -17.97
N PRO A 54 -5.12 -7.39 -18.21
CA PRO A 54 -6.19 -7.15 -17.24
C PRO A 54 -6.05 -8.08 -16.02
N GLY A 55 -5.65 -7.52 -14.88
CA GLY A 55 -5.41 -8.30 -13.66
C GLY A 55 -5.69 -7.56 -12.37
N ALA A 56 -5.00 -8.00 -11.31
CA ALA A 56 -4.99 -7.36 -10.01
C ALA A 56 -3.62 -6.72 -9.74
N TYR A 57 -3.63 -5.59 -9.03
CA TYR A 57 -2.46 -4.79 -8.78
C TYR A 57 -2.49 -4.21 -7.38
N LEU A 58 -1.31 -3.88 -6.87
CA LEU A 58 -1.14 -3.03 -5.70
C LEU A 58 -0.53 -1.71 -6.15
N ILE A 59 -1.12 -0.61 -5.72
CA ILE A 59 -0.57 0.73 -5.88
C ILE A 59 -0.34 1.35 -4.51
N LEU A 60 0.73 2.12 -4.32
CA LEU A 60 0.98 2.70 -3.00
C LEU A 60 1.61 4.09 -3.05
N LYS A 61 1.35 4.86 -2.01
CA LYS A 61 2.00 6.14 -1.74
C LYS A 61 2.28 6.30 -0.25
N VAL A 62 3.34 7.05 0.03
CA VAL A 62 3.71 7.52 1.36
C VAL A 62 3.76 9.04 1.28
N ASN A 63 2.98 9.70 2.14
CA ASN A 63 2.95 11.14 2.27
C ASN A 63 3.47 11.52 3.65
N ILE A 64 4.45 12.41 3.69
CA ILE A 64 5.00 12.98 4.92
C ILE A 64 4.87 14.50 4.75
N PRO A 65 3.85 15.15 5.34
CA PRO A 65 3.69 16.58 5.21
C PRO A 65 4.87 17.27 5.90
N LYS A 66 5.51 18.21 5.20
CA LYS A 66 6.54 19.08 5.78
C LYS A 66 5.85 20.38 6.18
N GLN A 67 5.52 20.55 7.45
CA GLN A 67 5.12 21.84 8.00
C GLN A 67 6.29 22.44 8.77
N LEU A 68 6.57 23.73 8.54
CA LEU A 68 7.69 24.44 9.16
C LEU A 68 7.47 24.72 10.66
N ASP A 69 6.22 24.66 11.13
CA ASP A 69 5.83 25.14 12.47
C ASP A 69 5.42 24.04 13.45
N THR A 70 5.59 22.76 13.09
CA THR A 70 5.26 21.62 13.97
C THR A 70 6.47 20.74 14.22
N LEU A 71 6.62 20.24 15.45
CA LEU A 71 7.69 19.29 15.81
C LEU A 71 7.41 17.88 15.27
N THR A 72 6.15 17.58 14.99
CA THR A 72 5.70 16.30 14.45
C THR A 72 4.87 16.50 13.20
N ALA A 73 4.90 15.50 12.33
CA ALA A 73 4.05 15.38 11.15
C ALA A 73 3.33 14.03 11.17
N GLN A 74 2.13 13.98 10.62
CA GLN A 74 1.44 12.72 10.42
C GLN A 74 1.92 12.06 9.13
N LEU A 75 2.69 10.97 9.24
CA LEU A 75 2.98 10.11 8.11
C LEU A 75 1.71 9.36 7.71
N THR A 76 1.40 9.39 6.41
CA THR A 76 0.28 8.66 5.83
C THR A 76 0.78 7.66 4.81
N LEU A 77 0.46 6.38 5.00
CA LEU A 77 0.63 5.30 4.03
C LEU A 77 -0.72 5.00 3.42
N THR A 78 -0.83 5.03 2.09
CA THR A 78 -2.01 4.54 1.38
C THR A 78 -1.61 3.38 0.48
N ILE A 79 -2.29 2.24 0.62
CA ILE A 79 -2.14 1.07 -0.25
C ILE A 79 -3.51 0.84 -0.91
N GLY A 80 -3.54 0.83 -2.24
CA GLY A 80 -4.69 0.51 -3.05
C GLY A 80 -4.58 -0.91 -3.60
N ALA A 81 -5.55 -1.75 -3.24
CA ALA A 81 -5.75 -3.05 -3.84
C ALA A 81 -6.69 -2.89 -5.03
N VAL A 82 -6.19 -3.12 -6.24
CA VAL A 82 -6.91 -2.81 -7.48
C VAL A 82 -7.16 -4.08 -8.27
N ALA A 83 -8.34 -4.23 -8.85
CA ALA A 83 -8.60 -5.26 -9.84
C ALA A 83 -9.40 -4.73 -11.01
N HIS A 84 -9.12 -5.26 -12.19
CA HIS A 84 -10.02 -5.10 -13.34
C HIS A 84 -11.39 -5.70 -13.00
N ARG A 85 -12.48 -5.05 -13.43
CA ARG A 85 -13.87 -5.46 -13.09
C ARG A 85 -14.19 -6.91 -13.47
N GLU A 86 -13.58 -7.41 -14.55
CA GLU A 86 -13.75 -8.81 -15.01
C GLU A 86 -12.91 -9.80 -14.20
N ASN A 87 -11.94 -9.29 -13.45
CA ASN A 87 -11.07 -10.02 -12.55
C ASN A 87 -11.39 -9.63 -11.09
N MET A 88 -12.66 -9.42 -10.75
CA MET A 88 -13.10 -9.15 -9.37
C MET A 88 -13.47 -10.43 -8.61
N ALA A 89 -14.08 -11.40 -9.29
CA ALA A 89 -14.54 -12.63 -8.65
C ALA A 89 -13.38 -13.56 -8.32
N LEU A 90 -13.38 -14.11 -7.10
CA LEU A 90 -12.53 -15.23 -6.71
C LEU A 90 -13.34 -16.53 -6.86
N LYS A 91 -12.72 -17.55 -7.43
CA LYS A 91 -13.36 -18.86 -7.51
C LYS A 91 -13.52 -19.40 -6.09
N ASP A 92 -14.71 -19.90 -5.76
CA ASP A 92 -15.02 -20.54 -4.48
C ASP A 92 -15.00 -19.63 -3.24
N ARG A 93 -15.10 -18.29 -3.41
CA ARG A 93 -15.22 -17.32 -2.32
C ARG A 93 -16.33 -16.31 -2.58
N GLU A 94 -17.00 -15.86 -1.51
CA GLU A 94 -18.06 -14.85 -1.60
C GLU A 94 -17.53 -13.41 -1.69
N GLU A 95 -16.34 -13.17 -1.15
CA GLU A 95 -15.67 -11.86 -1.21
C GLU A 95 -15.03 -11.59 -2.58
N THR A 96 -14.80 -10.31 -2.89
CA THR A 96 -14.09 -9.93 -4.11
C THR A 96 -12.57 -9.99 -3.94
N ARG A 97 -11.84 -10.00 -5.05
CA ARG A 97 -10.37 -9.98 -5.05
C ARG A 97 -9.79 -8.74 -4.37
N THR A 98 -10.43 -7.57 -4.51
CA THR A 98 -10.00 -6.36 -3.79
C THR A 98 -10.28 -6.44 -2.30
N ASP A 99 -11.34 -7.14 -1.90
CA ASP A 99 -11.68 -7.40 -0.50
C ASP A 99 -10.63 -8.30 0.15
N ALA A 100 -10.32 -9.43 -0.50
CA ALA A 100 -9.32 -10.39 -0.05
C ALA A 100 -7.95 -9.74 0.13
N MET A 101 -7.52 -8.95 -0.87
CA MET A 101 -6.27 -8.21 -0.80
C MET A 101 -6.31 -7.16 0.32
N GLY A 102 -7.43 -6.43 0.45
CA GLY A 102 -7.62 -5.40 1.47
C GLY A 102 -7.52 -5.97 2.88
N GLU A 103 -8.15 -7.10 3.15
CA GLU A 103 -8.07 -7.79 4.45
C GLU A 103 -6.62 -8.18 4.79
N ILE A 104 -5.91 -8.80 3.84
CA ILE A 104 -4.50 -9.19 4.02
C ILE A 104 -3.64 -7.95 4.30
N ILE A 105 -3.83 -6.86 3.54
CA ILE A 105 -3.11 -5.60 3.77
C ILE A 105 -3.42 -5.05 5.17
N GLY A 106 -4.68 -5.08 5.59
CA GLY A 106 -5.12 -4.66 6.92
C GLY A 106 -4.38 -5.42 8.03
N GLN A 107 -4.31 -6.75 7.90
CA GLN A 107 -3.61 -7.63 8.83
C GLN A 107 -2.09 -7.40 8.85
N LEU A 108 -1.48 -7.17 7.69
CA LEU A 108 -0.04 -6.96 7.57
C LEU A 108 0.41 -5.62 8.21
N PHE A 109 -0.34 -4.54 7.99
CA PHE A 109 0.13 -3.19 8.32
C PHE A 109 -0.44 -2.62 9.61
N THR A 110 -1.60 -3.07 10.08
CA THR A 110 -2.16 -2.59 11.36
C THR A 110 -1.25 -3.01 12.50
N GLY A 111 -0.83 -2.06 13.34
CA GLY A 111 0.10 -2.33 14.43
C GLY A 111 1.58 -2.37 14.02
N MET A 112 1.90 -2.29 12.72
CA MET A 112 3.30 -2.39 12.29
C MET A 112 4.10 -1.15 12.71
N GLU A 113 5.24 -1.39 13.36
CA GLU A 113 6.16 -0.34 13.81
C GLU A 113 7.23 0.03 12.76
N GLY A 114 8.08 1.01 13.07
CA GLY A 114 9.24 1.37 12.24
C GLY A 114 8.92 2.24 11.02
N PHE A 115 7.77 2.91 11.02
CA PHE A 115 7.41 3.97 10.07
C PHE A 115 7.51 5.37 10.67
N GLY A 116 7.57 5.49 12.00
CA GLY A 116 7.58 6.75 12.72
C GLY A 116 7.51 6.49 14.22
N LEU A 117 6.80 7.36 14.93
CA LEU A 117 6.52 7.29 16.36
C LEU A 117 5.31 6.41 16.62
N GLY A 118 5.61 5.16 16.98
CA GLY A 118 4.61 4.16 17.33
C GLY A 118 4.06 3.41 16.11
N PRO A 119 3.11 2.50 16.37
CA PRO A 119 2.57 1.60 15.36
C PRO A 119 1.67 2.32 14.35
N LEU A 120 1.62 1.80 13.13
CA LEU A 120 0.62 2.20 12.13
C LEU A 120 -0.80 1.90 12.64
N LYS A 121 -1.69 2.88 12.50
CA LYS A 121 -3.11 2.75 12.79
C LYS A 121 -3.91 2.83 11.50
N LEU A 122 -4.82 1.89 11.29
CA LEU A 122 -5.78 1.96 10.18
C LEU A 122 -6.70 3.17 10.41
N ARG A 123 -6.71 4.09 9.44
CA ARG A 123 -7.53 5.31 9.45
C ARG A 123 -8.74 5.19 8.53
N SER A 124 -8.60 4.51 7.40
CA SER A 124 -9.68 4.29 6.45
C SER A 124 -9.50 3.00 5.68
N ASP A 125 -10.60 2.37 5.32
CA ASP A 125 -10.71 1.27 4.35
C ASP A 125 -11.95 1.55 3.49
N LEU A 126 -11.76 1.87 2.22
CA LEU A 126 -12.80 2.37 1.34
C LEU A 126 -12.67 1.75 -0.06
N GLU A 127 -13.79 1.29 -0.61
CA GLU A 127 -13.89 0.87 -1.99
C GLU A 127 -14.38 2.00 -2.89
N GLN A 128 -13.75 2.16 -4.05
CA GLN A 128 -14.13 3.15 -5.04
C GLN A 128 -13.68 2.73 -6.46
N PRO A 129 -14.40 3.15 -7.51
CA PRO A 129 -13.88 3.06 -8.87
C PRO A 129 -12.57 3.85 -9.00
N LEU A 130 -11.54 3.24 -9.57
CA LEU A 130 -10.29 3.93 -9.91
C LEU A 130 -10.39 4.57 -11.30
N ASN A 131 -11.00 3.85 -12.23
CA ASN A 131 -11.33 4.31 -13.58
C ASN A 131 -12.54 3.50 -14.10
N ALA A 132 -12.85 3.59 -15.40
CA ALA A 132 -14.02 2.93 -16.00
C ALA A 132 -13.98 1.39 -15.92
N THR A 133 -12.79 0.80 -15.75
CA THR A 133 -12.58 -0.65 -15.81
C THR A 133 -11.99 -1.26 -14.53
N HIS A 134 -11.50 -0.44 -13.60
CA HIS A 134 -10.83 -0.89 -12.38
C HIS A 134 -11.52 -0.38 -11.12
N ILE A 135 -11.64 -1.26 -10.14
CA ILE A 135 -12.12 -0.97 -8.78
C ILE A 135 -10.94 -1.05 -7.83
N CYS A 136 -10.85 -0.11 -6.89
CA CYS A 136 -9.79 0.00 -5.91
C CYS A 136 -10.36 -0.01 -4.49
N ARG A 137 -9.83 -0.88 -3.63
CA ARG A 137 -9.99 -0.78 -2.18
C ARG A 137 -8.75 -0.13 -1.58
N SER A 138 -8.92 1.07 -1.04
CA SER A 138 -7.83 1.92 -0.53
C SER A 138 -7.77 1.89 0.99
N LEU A 139 -6.71 1.29 1.52
CA LEU A 139 -6.40 1.29 2.94
C LEU A 139 -5.42 2.41 3.26
N THR A 140 -5.80 3.29 4.20
CA THR A 140 -4.94 4.37 4.67
C THR A 140 -4.53 4.12 6.11
N PHE A 141 -3.23 4.08 6.35
CA PHE A 141 -2.62 3.94 7.66
C PHE A 141 -1.91 5.24 8.04
N VAL A 142 -1.92 5.57 9.32
CA VAL A 142 -1.26 6.75 9.85
C VAL A 142 -0.38 6.43 11.05
N THR A 143 0.71 7.18 11.18
CA THR A 143 1.51 7.27 12.40
C THR A 143 2.07 8.68 12.51
N GLU A 144 2.59 9.05 13.68
CA GLU A 144 3.30 10.32 13.86
C GLU A 144 4.77 10.14 13.44
N ASP A 145 5.45 11.20 13.04
CA ASP A 145 6.90 11.22 12.83
C ASP A 145 7.46 12.55 13.34
N PHE A 146 8.72 12.56 13.81
CA PHE A 146 9.36 13.83 14.13
C PHE A 146 9.81 14.51 12.84
N LEU A 147 9.54 15.81 12.73
CA LEU A 147 10.19 16.64 11.73
C LEU A 147 11.54 17.06 12.32
N SER A 148 12.65 16.62 11.73
CA SER A 148 13.95 17.15 12.13
C SER A 148 14.00 18.63 11.80
N ASP A 149 14.00 19.50 12.82
CA ASP A 149 14.32 20.92 12.66
C ASP A 149 15.71 21.03 12.01
N GLY A 150 15.79 21.75 10.89
CA GLY A 150 17.01 21.98 10.14
C GLY A 150 18.04 22.86 10.87
N ARG A 151 17.88 23.10 12.18
CA ARG A 151 18.86 23.83 12.99
C ARG A 151 19.97 22.90 13.44
N LYS A 152 20.93 22.68 12.54
CA LYS A 152 22.33 22.55 12.97
C LYS A 152 22.78 23.94 13.46
N GLY A 153 22.79 24.12 14.77
CA GLY A 153 23.68 25.09 15.42
C GLY A 153 25.11 24.58 15.42
#